data_AF-A0A662BPQ4-F1
#
_entry.id   AF-A0A662BPQ4-F1
#
_cell.length_a   1.000
_cell.length_b   1.000
_cell.length_c   1.000
_cell.angle_alpha   90.00
_cell.angle_beta   90.00
_cell.angle_gamma   90.00
#
_symmetry.space_group_name_H-M   'P 1'
#
loop_
_entity.id
_entity.type
_entity.pdbx_description
1 polymer ?
#
loop_
_entity_poly.entity_id
_entity_poly.type
_entity_poly.pdbx_seq_one_letter_code
_entity_poly.pdbx_strand_id
1 'polypeptide(L)'
;MEWYIPITIIPGIGLIIMSTSNIILVLNEEITRLEYSDSKNTDIIRAKTIQLKVLSIAISFQYLGILFFLMSGIAGYLSDSLSFLKYLLITGVGLVTLSILLLLFYSLKAINIRQKHLKI
;
A
#
# COMPACT_ATOMS: atom_id res chain seq x y z
N MET A 1 1.12 17.71 23.75
CA MET A 1 1.61 16.60 22.90
C MET A 1 2.48 17.22 21.84
N GLU A 2 3.61 16.61 21.49
CA GLU A 2 4.46 17.08 20.38
C GLU A 2 3.69 16.88 19.05
N TRP A 3 3.00 17.93 18.59
CA TRP A 3 2.09 17.90 17.42
C TRP A 3 2.81 17.54 16.11
N TYR A 4 4.13 17.62 16.08
CA TYR A 4 4.95 17.30 14.91
C TYR A 4 5.26 15.81 14.76
N ILE A 5 5.11 14.98 15.82
CA ILE A 5 5.40 13.53 15.74
C ILE A 5 4.66 12.85 14.58
N PRO A 6 3.34 13.03 14.39
CA PRO A 6 2.61 12.45 13.26
C PRO A 6 3.21 12.83 11.90
N ILE A 7 3.70 14.06 11.78
CA ILE A 7 4.25 14.62 10.55
C ILE A 7 5.62 14.01 10.23
N THR A 8 6.44 13.74 11.25
CA THR A 8 7.78 13.16 11.06
C THR A 8 7.79 11.74 10.49
N ILE A 9 6.66 11.00 10.57
CA ILE A 9 6.53 9.64 10.03
C ILE A 9 6.14 9.67 8.54
N ILE A 10 5.55 10.77 8.05
CA ILE A 10 5.07 10.89 6.67
C ILE A 10 6.15 10.61 5.62
N PRO A 11 7.41 11.09 5.74
CA PRO A 11 8.46 10.75 4.78
C PRO A 11 8.68 9.23 4.65
N GLY A 12 8.65 8.50 5.77
CA GLY A 12 8.79 7.04 5.77
C GLY A 12 7.64 6.34 5.03
N ILE A 13 6.41 6.79 5.23
CA ILE A 13 5.24 6.27 4.49
C ILE A 13 5.33 6.66 3.01
N GLY A 14 5.84 7.85 2.70
CA GLY A 14 6.10 8.29 1.33
C GLY A 14 7.04 7.35 0.57
N LEU A 15 8.09 6.84 1.23
CA LEU A 15 8.96 5.82 0.64
C LEU A 15 8.22 4.51 0.35
N ILE A 16 7.33 4.08 1.26
CA ILE A 16 6.51 2.88 1.08
C ILE A 16 5.55 3.06 -0.11
N ILE A 17 4.93 4.24 -0.24
CA ILE A 17 4.05 4.57 -1.37
C ILE A 17 4.81 4.56 -2.68
N MET A 18 6.01 5.15 -2.72
CA MET A 18 6.87 5.16 -3.90
C MET A 18 7.24 3.74 -4.34
N SER A 19 7.65 2.91 -3.38
CA SER A 19 7.95 1.49 -3.63
C SER A 19 6.72 0.74 -4.15
N THR A 20 5.57 0.90 -3.50
CA THR A 20 4.31 0.24 -3.89
C THR A 20 3.86 0.67 -5.28
N SER A 21 3.96 1.96 -5.60
CA SER A 21 3.66 2.52 -6.92
C SER A 21 4.53 1.90 -8.01
N ASN A 22 5.84 1.75 -7.74
CA ASN A 22 6.76 1.12 -8.67
C ASN A 22 6.38 -0.35 -8.94
N ILE A 23 6.05 -1.12 -7.89
CA ILE A 23 5.60 -2.51 -8.04
C ILE A 23 4.32 -2.59 -8.88
N ILE A 24 3.36 -1.68 -8.66
CA ILE A 24 2.12 -1.59 -9.45
C ILE A 24 2.43 -1.37 -10.93
N LEU A 25 3.31 -0.41 -11.25
CA LEU A 25 3.69 -0.10 -12.63
C LEU A 25 4.34 -1.31 -13.31
N VAL A 26 5.35 -1.90 -12.68
CA VAL A 26 6.06 -3.08 -13.22
C VAL A 26 5.11 -4.27 -13.43
N LEU A 27 4.21 -4.53 -12.48
CA LEU A 27 3.24 -5.61 -12.59
C LEU A 27 2.24 -5.34 -13.72
N ASN A 28 1.80 -4.10 -13.88
CA ASN A 28 0.88 -3.72 -14.95
C ASN A 28 1.52 -3.91 -16.33
N GLU A 29 2.77 -3.46 -16.52
CA GLU A 29 3.53 -3.69 -17.75
C GLU A 29 3.70 -5.19 -18.04
N GLU A 30 3.95 -6.01 -17.02
CA GLU A 30 4.05 -7.45 -17.17
C GLU A 30 2.73 -8.09 -17.62
N ILE A 31 1.60 -7.67 -17.03
CA ILE A 31 0.27 -8.12 -17.44
C ILE A 31 0.02 -7.76 -18.91
N THR A 32 0.29 -6.51 -19.30
CA THR A 32 0.16 -6.04 -20.68
C THR A 32 1.01 -6.90 -21.63
N ARG A 33 2.28 -7.18 -21.29
CA ARG A 33 3.14 -8.06 -22.10
C ARG A 33 2.56 -9.47 -22.25
N LEU A 34 1.98 -10.04 -21.19
CA LEU A 34 1.37 -11.37 -21.23
C LEU A 34 0.10 -11.41 -22.09
N GLU A 35 -0.69 -10.33 -22.10
CA GLU A 35 -1.89 -10.20 -22.93
C GLU A 35 -1.59 -10.20 -24.43
N TYR A 36 -0.43 -9.64 -24.82
CA TYR A 36 0.04 -9.60 -26.21
C TYR A 36 0.88 -10.81 -26.63
N SER A 37 1.20 -11.75 -25.73
CA SER A 37 1.98 -12.95 -26.10
C SER A 37 1.12 -14.03 -26.76
N ASP A 38 1.68 -14.76 -27.74
CA ASP A 38 1.00 -15.81 -28.50
C ASP A 38 0.48 -16.96 -27.62
N SER A 39 1.19 -17.27 -26.52
CA SER A 39 0.75 -18.23 -25.52
C SER A 39 -0.03 -17.52 -24.41
N LYS A 40 -1.28 -17.10 -24.69
CA LYS A 40 -2.16 -16.45 -23.71
C LYS A 40 -2.35 -17.34 -22.48
N ASN A 41 -1.51 -17.15 -21.46
CA ASN A 41 -1.62 -17.87 -20.21
C ASN A 41 -2.61 -17.15 -19.29
N THR A 42 -3.89 -17.29 -19.62
CA THR A 42 -5.03 -16.61 -18.99
C THR A 42 -5.07 -16.80 -17.48
N ASP A 43 -4.64 -17.96 -16.98
CA ASP A 43 -4.52 -18.24 -15.55
C ASP A 43 -3.51 -17.34 -14.85
N ILE A 44 -2.36 -17.10 -15.48
CA ILE A 44 -1.29 -16.27 -14.92
C ILE A 44 -1.68 -14.80 -14.98
N ILE A 45 -2.28 -14.37 -16.09
CA ILE A 45 -2.84 -13.02 -16.23
C ILE A 45 -3.83 -12.77 -15.09
N ARG A 46 -4.81 -13.67 -14.89
CA ARG A 46 -5.80 -13.56 -13.80
C ARG A 46 -5.14 -13.50 -12.42
N ALA A 47 -4.14 -14.33 -12.16
CA ALA A 47 -3.42 -14.34 -10.88
C ALA A 47 -2.68 -13.02 -10.62
N LYS A 48 -2.05 -12.44 -11.65
CA LYS A 48 -1.37 -11.15 -11.58
C LYS A 48 -2.34 -9.97 -11.48
N THR A 49 -3.50 -10.02 -12.10
CA THR A 49 -4.56 -9.01 -11.90
C THR A 49 -5.05 -9.00 -10.45
N ILE A 50 -5.18 -10.17 -9.81
CA ILE A 50 -5.53 -10.25 -8.38
C ILE A 50 -4.42 -9.62 -7.51
N GLN A 51 -3.16 -9.87 -7.84
CA GLN A 51 -2.02 -9.21 -7.19
C GLN A 51 -2.09 -7.69 -7.32
N LEU A 52 -2.36 -7.18 -8.53
CA LEU A 52 -2.51 -5.75 -8.81
C LEU A 52 -3.63 -5.15 -7.94
N LYS A 53 -4.78 -5.82 -7.85
CA LYS A 53 -5.89 -5.39 -6.98
C LYS A 53 -5.48 -5.28 -5.51
N VAL A 54 -4.73 -6.25 -4.98
CA VAL A 54 -4.25 -6.20 -3.59
C VAL A 54 -3.31 -5.02 -3.37
N LEU A 55 -2.38 -4.78 -4.30
CA LEU A 55 -1.47 -3.63 -4.23
C LEU A 55 -2.22 -2.29 -4.31
N SER A 56 -3.23 -2.18 -5.18
CA SER A 56 -4.07 -0.98 -5.28
C SER A 56 -4.83 -0.70 -3.98
N ILE A 57 -5.33 -1.74 -3.30
CA ILE A 57 -5.98 -1.57 -1.99
C ILE A 57 -4.95 -1.14 -0.94
N ALA A 58 -3.76 -1.76 -0.94
CA ALA A 58 -2.70 -1.43 0.01
C ALA A 58 -2.25 0.04 -0.11
N ILE A 59 -2.03 0.54 -1.34
CA ILE A 59 -1.62 1.93 -1.54
C ILE A 59 -2.73 2.92 -1.17
N SER A 60 -4.01 2.59 -1.38
CA SER A 60 -5.13 3.40 -0.90
C SER A 60 -5.13 3.53 0.63
N PHE A 61 -4.86 2.45 1.36
CA PHE A 61 -4.73 2.51 2.82
C PHE A 61 -3.55 3.36 3.29
N GLN A 62 -2.43 3.38 2.54
CA GLN A 62 -1.28 4.26 2.84
C GLN A 62 -1.66 5.73 2.69
N TYR A 63 -2.29 6.10 1.58
CA TYR A 63 -2.76 7.47 1.35
C TYR A 63 -3.78 7.91 2.41
N LEU A 64 -4.71 7.03 2.78
CA LEU A 64 -5.67 7.31 3.83
C LEU A 64 -4.97 7.50 5.20
N GLY A 65 -3.98 6.66 5.52
CA GLY A 65 -3.16 6.82 6.72
C GLY A 65 -2.43 8.17 6.78
N ILE A 66 -1.80 8.59 5.67
CA ILE A 66 -1.17 9.92 5.57
C ILE A 66 -2.18 11.04 5.82
N LEU A 67 -3.38 10.94 5.25
CA LEU A 67 -4.42 11.94 5.45
C LEU A 67 -4.75 12.10 6.95
N PHE A 68 -4.91 11.00 7.68
CA PHE A 68 -5.17 11.05 9.13
C PHE A 68 -3.97 11.63 9.91
N PHE A 69 -2.73 11.32 9.53
CA PHE A 69 -1.55 11.93 10.17
C PHE A 69 -1.44 13.44 9.90
N LEU A 70 -1.72 13.89 8.67
CA LEU A 70 -1.75 15.30 8.32
C LEU A 70 -2.85 16.04 9.09
N MET A 71 -4.06 15.49 9.11
CA MET A 71 -5.15 16.05 9.90
C MET A 71 -4.79 16.11 11.39
N SER A 72 -4.08 15.11 11.91
CA SER A 72 -3.68 15.09 13.31
C SER A 72 -2.65 16.18 13.61
N GLY A 73 -1.68 16.39 12.72
CA GLY A 73 -0.67 17.43 12.87
C GLY A 73 -1.30 18.83 12.84
N ILE A 74 -2.18 19.09 11.87
CA ILE A 74 -2.89 20.37 11.75
C ILE A 74 -3.82 20.59 12.95
N ALA A 75 -4.60 19.57 13.34
CA ALA A 75 -5.48 19.67 14.50
C ALA A 75 -4.71 19.93 15.79
N GLY A 76 -3.51 19.34 15.95
CA GLY A 76 -2.64 19.57 17.11
C GLY A 76 -2.09 20.98 17.22
N TYR A 77 -1.96 21.68 16.09
CA TYR A 77 -1.60 23.10 16.09
C TYR A 77 -2.81 24.00 16.40
N LEU A 78 -4.00 23.65 15.90
CA LEU A 78 -5.21 24.48 16.01
C LEU A 78 -5.99 24.27 17.33
N SER A 79 -5.84 23.12 17.97
CA SER A 79 -6.66 22.72 19.12
C SER A 79 -5.88 21.87 20.11
N ASP A 80 -6.02 22.18 21.41
CA ASP A 80 -5.48 21.38 22.50
C ASP A 80 -6.31 20.12 22.85
N SER A 81 -7.29 19.76 22.01
CA SER A 81 -8.16 18.60 22.24
C SER A 81 -7.41 17.26 22.09
N LEU A 82 -6.72 16.87 23.15
CA LEU A 82 -5.90 15.66 23.23
C LEU A 82 -6.64 14.38 22.83
N SER A 83 -7.94 14.26 23.11
CA SER A 83 -8.73 13.06 22.78
C SER A 83 -8.95 12.91 21.28
N PHE A 84 -9.32 14.00 20.59
CA PHE A 84 -9.58 13.97 19.14
C PHE A 84 -8.30 13.64 18.36
N LEU A 85 -7.18 14.27 18.73
CA LEU A 85 -5.86 13.97 18.16
C LEU A 85 -5.47 12.51 18.31
N LYS A 86 -5.64 11.93 19.51
CA LYS A 86 -5.31 10.53 19.77
C LYS A 86 -6.09 9.58 18.88
N TYR A 87 -7.39 9.82 18.66
CA TYR A 87 -8.19 8.99 17.78
C TYR A 87 -7.70 9.06 16.33
N LEU A 88 -7.40 10.25 15.82
CA LEU A 88 -6.85 10.47 14.48
C LEU A 88 -5.50 9.75 14.28
N LEU A 89 -4.65 9.77 15.30
CA LEU A 89 -3.37 9.06 15.28
C LEU A 89 -3.56 7.54 15.23
N ILE A 90 -4.41 7.00 16.10
CA ILE A 90 -4.66 5.56 16.17
C ILE A 90 -5.26 5.05 14.87
N THR A 91 -6.20 5.80 14.27
CA THR A 91 -6.76 5.42 12.96
C THR A 91 -5.71 5.47 11.86
N GLY A 92 -4.87 6.52 11.81
CA GLY A 92 -3.78 6.63 10.84
C GLY A 92 -2.80 5.45 10.94
N VAL A 93 -2.34 5.11 12.14
CA VAL A 93 -1.48 3.95 12.40
C VAL A 93 -2.17 2.65 11.96
N GLY A 94 -3.43 2.44 12.36
CA GLY A 94 -4.18 1.24 12.01
C GLY A 94 -4.28 1.00 10.50
N LEU A 95 -4.51 2.07 9.72
CA LEU A 95 -4.59 1.99 8.26
C LEU A 95 -3.24 1.65 7.62
N VAL A 96 -2.15 2.27 8.07
CA VAL A 96 -0.81 1.96 7.58
C VAL A 96 -0.40 0.54 7.96
N THR A 97 -0.69 0.10 9.19
CA THR A 97 -0.43 -1.28 9.62
C THR A 97 -1.20 -2.28 8.73
N LEU A 98 -2.48 -2.02 8.47
CA LEU A 98 -3.29 -2.87 7.59
C LEU A 98 -2.69 -2.93 6.17
N SER A 99 -2.23 -1.80 5.64
CA SER A 99 -1.55 -1.76 4.35
C SER A 99 -0.28 -2.62 4.33
N ILE A 100 0.57 -2.51 5.36
CA ILE A 100 1.81 -3.30 5.45
C ILE A 100 1.49 -4.80 5.51
N LEU A 101 0.45 -5.19 6.25
CA LEU A 101 0.00 -6.59 6.27
C LEU A 101 -0.41 -7.06 4.86
N LEU A 102 -1.16 -6.26 4.10
CA LEU A 102 -1.51 -6.59 2.71
C LEU A 102 -0.27 -6.73 1.82
N LEU A 103 0.74 -5.87 2.00
CA LEU A 103 2.00 -5.98 1.26
C LEU A 103 2.77 -7.25 1.61
N LEU A 104 2.78 -7.65 2.88
CA LEU A 104 3.37 -8.93 3.31
C LEU A 104 2.65 -10.12 2.67
N PHE A 105 1.31 -10.14 2.71
CA PHE A 105 0.53 -11.18 2.05
C PHE A 105 0.77 -11.21 0.52
N TYR A 106 0.86 -10.05 -0.12
CA TYR A 106 1.23 -9.94 -1.53
C TYR A 106 2.60 -10.56 -1.81
N SER A 107 3.62 -10.23 -1.01
CA SER A 107 4.99 -10.70 -1.19
C SER A 107 5.08 -12.23 -1.13
N LEU A 108 4.41 -12.84 -0.15
CA LEU A 108 4.34 -14.31 -0.02
C LEU A 108 3.64 -14.95 -1.22
N LYS A 109 2.52 -14.38 -1.66
CA LYS A 109 1.75 -14.91 -2.80
C LYS A 109 2.49 -14.74 -4.14
N ALA A 110 3.35 -13.73 -4.25
CA ALA A 110 4.12 -13.47 -5.45
C ALA A 110 5.09 -14.59 -5.82
N ILE A 111 5.68 -15.24 -4.82
CA ILE A 111 6.58 -16.37 -5.01
C ILE A 111 5.84 -17.56 -5.65
N ASN A 112 4.67 -17.91 -5.10
CA ASN A 112 3.87 -19.04 -5.60
C ASN A 112 3.40 -18.84 -7.06
N ILE A 113 3.06 -17.62 -7.44
CA ILE A 113 2.67 -17.31 -8.83
C ILE A 113 3.87 -17.40 -9.78
N ARG A 114 5.06 -17.00 -9.32
CA ARG A 114 6.29 -17.11 -10.10
C ARG A 114 6.71 -18.57 -10.32
N GLN A 115 6.57 -19.41 -9.29
CA GLN A 115 6.76 -20.86 -9.39
C GLN A 115 5.81 -21.47 -10.43
N LYS A 116 4.51 -21.16 -10.33
CA LYS A 116 3.50 -21.61 -11.32
C LYS A 116 3.83 -21.16 -12.74
N HIS A 117 4.35 -19.94 -12.92
CA HIS A 117 4.77 -19.44 -14.24
C HIS A 117 5.96 -20.20 -14.81
N LEU A 118 6.94 -20.55 -13.96
CA LEU A 118 8.12 -21.32 -14.34
C LEU A 118 7.87 -22.83 -14.40
N LYS A 119 6.67 -23.30 -14.05
CA LYS A 119 6.30 -24.73 -13.93
C LYS A 119 7.23 -25.51 -12.98
N ILE A 120 7.69 -24.85 -11.92
CA ILE A 120 8.45 -25.43 -10.80
C ILE A 120 7.49 -25.56 -9.62
#